data_AF-A0A120FPC6-F1
#
_entry.id   AF-A0A120FPC6-F1
#
_cell.length_a   1.000
_cell.length_b   1.000
_cell.length_c   1.000
_cell.angle_alpha   90.00
_cell.angle_beta   90.00
_cell.angle_gamma   90.00
#
_symmetry.space_group_name_H-M   'P 1'
#
loop_
_entity.id
_entity.type
_entity.pdbx_description
1 polymer ?
#
loop_
_entity_poly.entity_id
_entity_poly.type
_entity_poly.pdbx_seq_one_letter_code
_entity_poly.pdbx_strand_id
1 'polypeptide(L)'
;MARKSIGERLAQLEARRKTLQIRLSKQERSIDTRRKVLIGALILHRLTNRDVQISEGLATWLRSELPKFLVRDADRQLFDDLLTVQAPTSGTETVDSEVGQ
;
A
#
# COMPACT_ATOMS: atom_id res chain seq x y z
N MET A 1 54.74 14.13 15.34
CA MET A 1 53.26 14.04 15.24
C MET A 1 52.81 14.95 14.10
N ALA A 2 52.81 14.45 12.86
CA ALA A 2 52.45 15.26 11.69
C ALA A 2 50.98 15.69 11.80
N ARG A 3 50.72 17.00 11.82
CA ARG A 3 49.35 17.51 11.71
C ARG A 3 48.84 17.11 10.32
N LYS A 4 47.76 16.31 10.28
CA LYS A 4 47.02 16.06 9.04
C LYS A 4 46.82 17.35 8.28
N SER A 5 47.09 17.34 6.97
CA SER A 5 46.91 18.52 6.14
C SER A 5 45.44 18.95 6.17
N ILE A 6 45.18 20.24 5.93
CA ILE A 6 43.80 20.76 5.90
C ILE A 6 42.96 20.00 4.86
N GLY A 7 43.56 19.57 3.74
CA GLY A 7 42.92 18.74 2.72
C GLY A 7 42.51 17.36 3.24
N GLU A 8 43.36 16.67 4.01
CA GLU A 8 43.02 15.38 4.61
C GLU A 8 41.89 15.50 5.65
N ARG A 9 41.87 16.60 6.41
CA ARG A 9 40.79 16.89 7.36
C ARG A 9 39.47 17.18 6.64
N LEU A 10 39.52 17.92 5.54
CA LEU A 10 38.34 18.21 4.71
C LEU A 10 37.77 16.92 4.10
N ALA A 11 38.62 16.09 3.50
CA ALA A 11 38.22 14.78 2.97
C ALA A 11 37.62 13.87 4.06
N GLN A 12 38.18 13.89 5.28
CA GLN A 12 37.65 13.12 6.40
C GLN A 12 36.27 13.62 6.86
N LEU A 13 36.04 14.93 6.85
CA LEU A 13 34.73 15.51 7.19
C LEU A 13 33.68 15.21 6.12
N GLU A 14 34.04 15.31 4.84
CA GLU A 14 33.16 14.97 3.72
C GLU A 14 32.77 13.49 3.73
N ALA A 15 33.73 12.58 3.98
CA ALA A 15 33.46 11.15 4.10
C ALA A 15 32.49 10.84 5.24
N ARG A 16 32.65 11.52 6.39
CA ARG A 16 31.72 11.41 7.53
C ARG A 16 30.33 11.94 7.18
N ARG A 17 30.24 13.11 6.53
CA ARG A 17 28.96 13.69 6.07
C ARG A 17 28.22 12.73 5.13
N LYS A 18 28.92 12.19 4.12
CA LYS A 18 28.34 11.24 3.17
C LYS A 18 27.83 9.99 3.86
N THR A 19 28.56 9.47 4.84
CA THR A 19 28.14 8.31 5.64
C THR A 19 26.86 8.61 6.43
N LEU A 20 26.78 9.77 7.07
CA LEU A 20 25.58 10.19 7.81
C LEU A 20 24.38 10.37 6.88
N GLN A 21 24.57 10.97 5.70
CA GLN A 21 23.51 11.12 4.70
C GLN A 21 22.97 9.78 4.21
N ILE A 22 23.85 8.80 3.94
CA ILE A 22 23.44 7.45 3.54
C ILE A 22 22.59 6.79 4.63
N ARG A 23 22.99 6.94 5.90
CA ARG A 23 22.25 6.40 7.04
C ARG A 23 20.88 7.06 7.18
N LEU A 24 20.82 8.38 7.05
CA LEU A 24 19.56 9.13 7.12
C LEU A 24 18.60 8.69 6.00
N SER A 25 19.06 8.64 4.75
CA SER A 25 18.25 8.18 3.62
C SER A 25 17.78 6.73 3.77
N LYS A 26 18.58 5.86 4.39
CA LYS A 26 18.15 4.50 4.74
C LYS A 26 17.03 4.51 5.78
N GLN A 27 17.15 5.32 6.82
CA GLN A 27 16.12 5.46 7.85
C GLN A 27 14.82 6.03 7.28
N GLU A 28 14.89 7.07 6.45
CA GLU A 28 13.74 7.68 5.80
C GLU A 28 13.00 6.66 4.93
N ARG A 29 13.71 5.89 4.10
CA ARG A 29 13.09 4.81 3.31
C ARG A 29 12.47 3.72 4.17
N SER A 30 13.09 3.37 5.29
CA SER A 30 12.52 2.40 6.23
C SER A 30 11.22 2.90 6.86
N ILE A 31 11.18 4.18 7.25
CA ILE A 31 9.98 4.81 7.81
C ILE A 31 8.89 4.93 6.75
N ASP A 32 9.23 5.39 5.55
CA ASP A 32 8.31 5.51 4.43
C ASP A 32 7.69 4.17 4.05
N THR A 33 8.51 3.12 3.94
CA THR A 33 8.03 1.76 3.69
C THR A 33 7.07 1.31 4.79
N ARG A 34 7.42 1.52 6.07
CA ARG A 34 6.57 1.14 7.20
C ARG A 34 5.23 1.89 7.18
N ARG A 35 5.23 3.19 6.87
CA ARG A 35 4.01 3.99 6.76
C ARG A 35 3.11 3.48 5.64
N LYS A 36 3.67 3.22 4.46
CA LYS A 36 2.92 2.68 3.31
C LYS A 36 2.29 1.33 3.62
N VAL A 37 3.05 0.42 4.24
CA VAL A 37 2.55 -0.91 4.64
C VAL A 37 1.43 -0.80 5.66
N LEU A 38 1.60 0.00 6.71
CA LEU A 38 0.59 0.15 7.77
C LEU A 38 -0.72 0.78 7.24
N ILE A 39 -0.62 1.79 6.39
CA ILE A 39 -1.80 2.42 5.77
C ILE A 39 -2.51 1.41 4.85
N GLY A 40 -1.75 0.68 4.03
CA GLY A 40 -2.31 -0.36 3.17
C GLY A 40 -3.03 -1.45 3.96
N ALA A 41 -2.40 -1.97 5.01
CA ALA A 41 -3.00 -2.98 5.87
C ALA A 41 -4.30 -2.50 6.55
N LEU A 42 -4.34 -1.24 6.99
CA LEU A 42 -5.55 -0.64 7.59
C LEU A 42 -6.70 -0.56 6.57
N ILE A 43 -6.42 -0.12 5.34
CA ILE A 43 -7.41 -0.02 4.28
C ILE A 43 -7.96 -1.40 3.93
N LEU A 44 -7.08 -2.39 3.75
CA LEU A 44 -7.48 -3.78 3.46
C LEU A 44 -8.34 -4.38 4.58
N HIS A 45 -7.94 -4.16 5.83
CA HIS A 45 -8.71 -4.59 7.01
C HIS A 45 -10.11 -3.97 7.03
N ARG A 46 -10.23 -2.70 6.63
CA ARG A 46 -11.52 -2.00 6.58
C ARG A 46 -12.40 -2.39 5.40
N LEU A 47 -11.81 -2.79 4.27
CA LEU A 47 -12.56 -3.35 3.16
C LEU A 47 -13.11 -4.74 3.49
N THR A 48 -12.36 -5.50 4.30
CA THR A 48 -12.77 -6.82 4.78
C THR A 48 -13.88 -6.73 5.82
N ASN A 49 -13.71 -5.83 6.80
CA ASN A 49 -14.69 -5.59 7.85
C ASN A 49 -15.67 -4.52 7.36
N ARG A 50 -16.79 -4.97 6.77
CA ARG A 50 -17.86 -4.14 6.17
C ARG A 50 -18.58 -3.24 7.20
N ASP A 51 -17.87 -2.28 7.77
CA ASP A 51 -18.46 -1.11 8.42
C ASP A 51 -19.11 -0.26 7.32
N VAL A 52 -20.37 -0.60 7.04
CA VAL A 52 -21.13 -0.34 5.82
C VAL A 52 -20.97 1.09 5.29
N GLN A 53 -20.97 2.10 6.17
CA GLN A 53 -20.95 3.50 5.74
C GLN A 53 -19.60 3.99 5.22
N ILE A 54 -18.49 3.49 5.76
CA ILE A 54 -17.15 4.00 5.37
C ILE A 54 -16.51 3.05 4.35
N SER A 55 -16.83 1.76 4.39
CA SER A 55 -16.33 0.79 3.42
C SER A 55 -16.86 1.03 2.01
N GLU A 56 -18.12 1.44 1.83
CA GLU A 56 -18.71 1.60 0.48
C GLU A 56 -18.12 2.77 -0.30
N GLY A 57 -18.03 3.96 0.32
CA GLY A 57 -17.43 5.13 -0.31
C GLY A 57 -15.93 4.93 -0.58
N LEU A 58 -15.21 4.34 0.38
CA LEU A 58 -13.79 4.04 0.24
C LEU A 58 -13.52 2.99 -0.84
N ALA A 59 -14.31 1.92 -0.90
CA ALA A 59 -14.17 0.89 -1.94
C ALA A 59 -14.45 1.46 -3.33
N THR A 60 -15.49 2.29 -3.46
CA THR A 60 -15.83 2.95 -4.74
C THR A 60 -14.71 3.89 -5.20
N TRP A 61 -14.17 4.71 -4.29
CA TRP A 61 -13.03 5.57 -4.58
C TRP A 61 -11.77 4.77 -4.91
N LEU A 62 -11.50 3.67 -4.20
CA LEU A 62 -10.32 2.85 -4.45
C LEU A 62 -10.38 2.19 -5.83
N ARG A 63 -11.56 1.73 -6.27
CA ARG A 63 -11.74 1.17 -7.61
C ARG A 63 -11.52 2.17 -8.74
N SER A 64 -11.75 3.46 -8.50
CA SER A 64 -11.52 4.51 -9.52
C SER A 64 -10.07 5.00 -9.56
N GLU A 65 -9.40 5.09 -8.40
CA GLU A 65 -8.04 5.63 -8.30
C GLU A 65 -6.93 4.58 -8.37
N LEU A 66 -7.13 3.38 -7.78
CA LEU A 66 -6.09 2.35 -7.73
C LEU A 66 -5.63 1.90 -9.14
N PRO A 67 -6.52 1.68 -10.13
CA PRO A 67 -6.08 1.32 -11.49
C PRO A 67 -5.23 2.41 -12.18
N LYS A 68 -5.43 3.69 -11.83
CA LYS A 68 -4.63 4.81 -12.35
C LYS A 68 -3.24 4.87 -11.72
N PHE A 69 -3.12 4.40 -10.47
CA PHE A 69 -1.86 4.35 -9.74
C PHE A 69 -0.99 3.16 -10.13
N LEU A 70 -1.61 2.02 -10.45
CA LEU A 70 -0.90 0.81 -10.85
C LEU A 70 -0.38 0.96 -12.28
N VAL A 71 0.94 0.87 -12.45
CA VAL A 71 1.58 1.00 -13.77
C VAL A 71 1.76 -0.36 -14.43
N ARG A 72 2.03 -1.41 -13.65
CA ARG A 72 2.36 -2.75 -14.14
C ARG A 72 1.14 -3.67 -14.06
N ASP A 73 0.98 -4.52 -15.08
CA ASP A 73 -0.12 -5.49 -15.12
C ASP A 73 -0.01 -6.55 -14.02
N ALA A 74 1.21 -6.97 -13.67
CA ALA A 74 1.43 -7.87 -12.54
C ALA A 74 0.93 -7.28 -11.21
N ASP A 75 1.07 -5.96 -11.02
CA ASP A 75 0.59 -5.30 -9.81
C ASP A 75 -0.94 -5.15 -9.85
N ARG A 76 -1.57 -4.98 -11.02
CA ARG A 76 -3.03 -4.96 -11.19
C ARG A 76 -3.68 -6.28 -10.75
N GLN A 77 -3.11 -7.41 -11.18
CA GLN A 77 -3.60 -8.75 -10.86
C GLN A 77 -3.65 -9.03 -9.35
N LEU A 78 -2.80 -8.37 -8.54
CA LEU A 78 -2.81 -8.52 -7.08
C LEU A 78 -4.05 -7.92 -6.41
N PHE A 79 -4.83 -7.10 -7.11
CA PHE A 79 -6.00 -6.40 -6.58
C PHE A 79 -7.30 -6.71 -7.33
N ASP A 80 -7.32 -7.73 -8.20
CA ASP A 80 -8.49 -8.08 -9.01
C ASP A 80 -9.72 -8.39 -8.14
N ASP A 81 -9.52 -9.00 -6.97
CA ASP A 81 -10.55 -9.30 -5.96
C ASP A 81 -11.22 -8.04 -5.36
N LEU A 82 -10.47 -6.94 -5.26
CA LEU A 82 -10.96 -5.64 -4.79
C LEU A 82 -11.56 -4.80 -5.93
N LEU A 83 -11.01 -4.94 -7.14
CA LEU A 83 -11.41 -4.18 -8.32
C LEU A 83 -12.66 -4.75 -8.99
N THR A 84 -12.86 -6.06 -8.95
CA THR A 84 -14.09 -6.68 -9.43
C THR A 84 -15.22 -6.48 -8.42
N VAL A 85 -16.35 -5.96 -8.90
CA VAL A 85 -17.57 -5.90 -8.11
C VAL A 85 -17.99 -7.35 -7.86
N GLN A 86 -17.82 -7.84 -6.63
CA GLN A 86 -18.65 -8.97 -6.20
C GLN A 86 -20.08 -8.46 -6.27
N ALA A 87 -20.80 -8.85 -7.32
CA ALA A 87 -22.24 -8.72 -7.35
C ALA A 87 -22.74 -9.26 -6.00
N PRO A 88 -23.64 -8.56 -5.29
CA PRO A 88 -24.28 -9.18 -4.14
C PRO A 88 -24.84 -10.49 -4.67
N THR A 89 -24.36 -11.62 -4.13
CA THR A 89 -25.00 -12.91 -4.33
C THR A 89 -26.36 -12.77 -3.66
N SER A 90 -27.31 -12.18 -4.37
CA SER A 90 -28.73 -12.37 -4.16
C SER A 90 -28.92 -13.87 -4.32
N GLY A 91 -28.99 -14.56 -3.18
CA GLY A 91 -29.53 -15.90 -3.11
C GLY A 91 -30.95 -15.83 -3.64
N THR A 92 -31.12 -16.10 -4.93
CA THR A 92 -32.38 -16.57 -5.48
C THR A 92 -32.63 -17.95 -4.87
N GLU A 93 -33.16 -17.96 -3.66
CA GLU A 93 -34.07 -19.02 -3.24
C GLU A 93 -35.40 -18.78 -3.98
N THR A 94 -35.41 -19.14 -5.27
CA THR A 94 -36.65 -19.49 -5.94
C THR A 94 -37.08 -20.83 -5.35
N VAL A 95 -37.90 -20.78 -4.31
CA VAL A 95 -38.69 -21.91 -3.85
C VAL A 95 -39.70 -22.19 -4.97
N ASP A 96 -39.30 -23.00 -5.94
CA ASP A 96 -40.23 -23.73 -6.81
C ASP A 96 -40.95 -24.75 -5.92
N SER A 97 -42.11 -24.34 -5.41
CA SER A 97 -43.13 -25.27 -4.92
C SER A 97 -44.21 -25.43 -5.99
N GLU A 98 -43.85 -26.15 -7.05
CA GLU A 98 -44.80 -26.87 -7.91
C GLU A 98 -44.63 -28.38 -7.68
N VAL A 99 -45.41 -28.92 -6.74
CA VAL A 99 -45.91 -30.31 -6.75
C VAL A 99 -47.26 -30.22 -6.01
N GLY A 100 -48.43 -30.46 -6.59
CA GLY A 100 -48.78 -31.46 -7.58
C GLY A 100 -49.47 -32.62 -6.87
N GLN A 101 -50.81 -32.53 -6.80
CA GLN A 101 -51.82 -33.50 -6.35
C GLN A 101 -52.30 -33.41 -4.89
#